data_AF-A0AAW9IKQ9-F1
#
_entry.id   AF-A0AAW9IKQ9-F1
#
_cell.length_a   1.000
_cell.length_b   1.000
_cell.length_c   1.000
_cell.angle_alpha   90.00
_cell.angle_beta   90.00
_cell.angle_gamma   90.00
#
_symmetry.space_group_name_H-M   'P 1'
#
loop_
_entity.id
_entity.type
_entity.pdbx_description
1 polymer ?
#
loop_
_entity_poly.entity_id
_entity_poly.type
_entity_poly.pdbx_seq_one_letter_code
_entity_poly.pdbx_strand_id
1 'polypeptide(L)'
;IINKNDSNGIYKADPYAKLSELRPNTASIIKEETKFRWADKKWINRREKKDIFKSPVNIYEMHLGSWKTKEGKFLTYKELCDELPKYLVEMGYTHVEFMPLIEHPLDASWGYQGTGYYSATNRYGKPEELKELINILHKNEIGVILDWV
;
A
#
# COMPACT_ATOMS: atom_id res chain seq x y z
N ILE A 1 -19.95 -15.29 -11.23
CA ILE A 1 -19.64 -16.42 -12.13
C ILE A 1 -20.61 -17.53 -11.77
N ILE A 2 -21.55 -17.83 -12.65
CA ILE A 2 -22.47 -18.97 -12.51
C ILE A 2 -21.74 -20.17 -13.11
N ASN A 3 -21.68 -21.27 -12.38
CA ASN A 3 -21.01 -22.48 -12.86
C ASN A 3 -21.76 -22.99 -14.10
N LYS A 4 -21.05 -23.39 -15.16
CA LYS A 4 -21.68 -23.82 -16.44
C LYS A 4 -22.62 -25.03 -16.24
N ASN A 5 -22.46 -25.75 -15.14
CA ASN A 5 -23.11 -27.02 -14.85
C ASN A 5 -23.96 -27.02 -13.56
N ASP A 6 -24.09 -25.89 -12.88
CA ASP A 6 -24.75 -25.84 -11.57
C ASP A 6 -25.63 -24.59 -11.46
N SER A 7 -26.90 -24.77 -11.07
CA SER A 7 -27.86 -23.66 -10.88
C SER A 7 -27.55 -22.80 -9.65
N ASN A 8 -26.55 -23.19 -8.86
CA ASN A 8 -26.05 -22.44 -7.72
C ASN A 8 -24.91 -21.49 -8.13
N GLY A 9 -25.20 -20.18 -8.08
CA GLY A 9 -24.19 -19.14 -8.25
C GLY A 9 -23.44 -18.85 -6.95
N ILE A 10 -22.14 -18.54 -7.04
CA ILE A 10 -21.35 -18.04 -5.91
C ILE A 10 -20.98 -16.58 -6.16
N TYR A 11 -21.17 -15.73 -5.16
CA TYR A 11 -20.69 -14.35 -5.19
C TYR A 11 -19.16 -14.32 -5.15
N LYS A 12 -18.57 -13.49 -6.01
CA LYS A 12 -17.13 -13.31 -6.11
C LYS A 12 -16.81 -11.82 -6.12
N ALA A 13 -15.72 -11.46 -5.45
CA ALA A 13 -15.07 -10.18 -5.68
C ALA A 13 -14.52 -10.13 -7.11
N ASP A 14 -14.48 -8.95 -7.69
CA ASP A 14 -13.81 -8.68 -8.96
C ASP A 14 -12.29 -8.87 -8.81
N PRO A 15 -11.65 -9.81 -9.55
CA PRO A 15 -10.20 -10.00 -9.51
C PRO A 15 -9.38 -8.73 -9.83
N TYR A 16 -9.96 -7.80 -10.60
CA TYR A 16 -9.36 -6.53 -11.00
C TYR A 16 -9.91 -5.33 -10.24
N ALA A 17 -10.58 -5.57 -9.10
CA ALA A 17 -11.09 -4.51 -8.24
C ALA A 17 -9.97 -3.51 -7.88
N LYS A 18 -10.21 -2.23 -8.17
CA LYS A 18 -9.33 -1.12 -7.74
C LYS A 18 -9.58 -0.68 -6.29
N LEU A 19 -10.70 -1.13 -5.73
CA LEU A 19 -11.15 -0.83 -4.38
C LEU A 19 -12.04 -1.96 -3.89
N SER A 20 -11.88 -2.34 -2.62
CA SER A 20 -12.65 -3.40 -1.95
C SER A 20 -13.27 -2.86 -0.66
N GLU A 21 -14.35 -3.45 -0.17
CA GLU A 21 -14.85 -3.12 1.16
C GLU A 21 -13.84 -3.43 2.27
N LEU A 22 -13.98 -2.78 3.42
CA LEU A 22 -13.19 -3.11 4.59
C LEU A 22 -13.58 -4.51 5.08
N ARG A 23 -12.58 -5.36 5.31
CA ARG A 23 -12.78 -6.68 5.93
C ARG A 23 -13.59 -6.57 7.24
N PRO A 24 -14.48 -7.53 7.56
CA PRO A 24 -14.63 -8.84 6.91
C PRO A 24 -15.51 -8.84 5.65
N ASN A 25 -16.01 -7.70 5.20
CA ASN A 25 -16.81 -7.62 3.97
C ASN A 25 -15.93 -7.88 2.73
N THR A 26 -16.54 -8.33 1.64
CA THR A 26 -15.82 -8.84 0.45
C THR A 26 -16.30 -8.25 -0.88
N ALA A 27 -17.18 -7.25 -0.90
CA ALA A 27 -17.62 -6.67 -2.16
C ALA A 27 -16.52 -5.80 -2.77
N SER A 28 -16.47 -5.78 -4.10
CA SER A 28 -15.67 -4.81 -4.85
C SER A 28 -16.44 -3.50 -4.97
N ILE A 29 -15.75 -2.38 -4.85
CA ILE A 29 -16.35 -1.05 -4.92
C ILE A 29 -15.99 -0.42 -6.27
N ILE A 30 -17.02 -0.04 -7.04
CA ILE A 30 -16.82 0.76 -8.24
C ILE A 30 -16.35 2.15 -7.81
N LYS A 31 -15.20 2.55 -8.32
CA LYS A 31 -14.58 3.82 -7.99
C LYS A 31 -14.32 4.61 -9.27
N GLU A 32 -14.76 5.85 -9.28
CA GLU A 32 -14.38 6.80 -10.32
C GLU A 32 -12.88 7.07 -10.29
N GLU A 33 -12.31 7.36 -11.45
CA GLU A 33 -10.90 7.69 -11.54
C GLU A 33 -10.62 9.06 -10.92
N THR A 34 -9.97 9.06 -9.77
CA THR A 34 -9.56 10.30 -9.11
C THR A 34 -8.28 10.84 -9.75
N LYS A 35 -8.27 12.13 -10.11
CA LYS A 35 -7.05 12.81 -10.54
C LYS A 35 -6.13 13.01 -9.34
N PHE A 36 -5.02 12.27 -9.28
CA PHE A 36 -3.95 12.49 -8.32
C PHE A 36 -2.76 13.19 -9.01
N ARG A 37 -2.30 14.31 -8.46
CA ARG A 37 -1.16 15.06 -9.01
C ARG A 37 0.13 14.69 -8.28
N TRP A 38 0.92 13.82 -8.89
CA TRP A 38 2.28 13.51 -8.43
C TRP A 38 3.19 14.74 -8.46
N ALA A 39 4.12 14.82 -7.51
CA ALA A 39 5.10 15.89 -7.38
C ALA A 39 6.54 15.35 -7.17
N ASP A 40 6.78 14.12 -7.61
CA ASP A 40 8.01 13.34 -7.42
C ASP A 40 8.86 13.20 -8.69
N LYS A 41 8.55 13.98 -9.75
CA LYS A 41 9.28 13.93 -11.04
C LYS A 41 10.80 14.01 -10.88
N LYS A 42 11.30 14.85 -9.96
CA LYS A 42 12.74 14.95 -9.66
C LYS A 42 13.31 13.66 -9.09
N TRP A 43 12.57 12.97 -8.22
CA TRP A 43 12.95 11.70 -7.63
C TRP A 43 13.00 10.59 -8.69
N ILE A 44 11.94 10.45 -9.50
CA ILE A 44 11.87 9.46 -10.58
C ILE A 44 13.04 9.64 -11.55
N ASN A 45 13.31 10.87 -12.02
CA ASN A 45 14.42 11.16 -12.92
C ASN A 45 15.80 10.83 -12.31
N ARG A 46 15.98 10.95 -10.99
CA ARG A 46 17.22 10.55 -10.30
C ARG A 46 17.31 9.03 -10.21
N ARG A 47 16.22 8.36 -9.83
CA ARG A 47 16.14 6.91 -9.71
C ARG A 47 16.53 6.21 -11.02
N GLU A 48 16.03 6.69 -12.16
CA GLU A 48 16.33 6.11 -13.48
C GLU A 48 17.82 6.19 -13.88
N LYS A 49 18.56 7.16 -13.33
CA LYS A 49 19.99 7.35 -13.63
C LYS A 49 20.91 6.70 -12.60
N LYS A 50 20.35 6.20 -11.50
CA LYS A 50 21.10 5.70 -10.35
C LYS A 50 21.42 4.23 -10.55
N ASP A 51 22.71 3.87 -10.44
CA ASP A 51 23.13 2.47 -10.35
C ASP A 51 22.85 1.98 -8.91
N ILE A 52 21.79 1.19 -8.75
CA ILE A 52 21.36 0.72 -7.42
C ILE A 52 22.41 -0.19 -6.77
N PHE A 53 23.16 -0.98 -7.55
CA PHE A 53 24.17 -1.90 -7.03
C PHE A 53 25.42 -1.19 -6.51
N LYS A 54 25.60 0.08 -6.87
CA LYS A 54 26.70 0.93 -6.40
C LYS A 54 26.24 2.04 -5.44
N SER A 55 25.00 1.95 -4.99
CA SER A 55 24.39 2.96 -4.11
C SER A 55 24.17 2.39 -2.71
N PRO A 56 24.19 3.24 -1.66
CA PRO A 56 23.82 2.80 -0.33
C PRO A 56 22.34 2.39 -0.29
N VAL A 57 22.09 1.18 0.23
CA VAL A 57 20.75 0.62 0.44
C VAL A 57 20.64 0.24 1.92
N ASN A 58 19.84 1.01 2.65
CA ASN A 58 19.49 0.77 4.04
C ASN A 58 17.96 0.79 4.13
N ILE A 59 17.36 -0.37 4.41
CA ILE A 59 15.93 -0.61 4.27
C ILE A 59 15.33 -0.72 5.68
N TYR A 60 14.28 0.07 5.92
CA TYR A 60 13.40 -0.11 7.07
C TYR A 60 12.17 -0.91 6.65
N GLU A 61 12.12 -2.19 7.00
CA GLU A 61 10.95 -3.04 6.78
C GLU A 61 9.85 -2.72 7.81
N MET A 62 8.59 -2.61 7.37
CA MET A 62 7.48 -2.38 8.28
C MET A 62 6.16 -3.01 7.86
N HIS A 63 5.45 -3.52 8.86
CA HIS A 63 4.02 -3.82 8.80
C HIS A 63 3.20 -2.59 9.21
N LEU A 64 2.40 -2.03 8.29
CA LEU A 64 1.60 -0.83 8.57
C LEU A 64 0.67 -1.00 9.79
N GLY A 65 0.05 -2.17 9.92
CA GLY A 65 -0.94 -2.44 10.96
C GLY A 65 -0.37 -2.60 12.37
N SER A 66 0.96 -2.67 12.53
CA SER A 66 1.60 -2.87 13.84
C SER A 66 2.79 -1.94 14.10
N TRP A 67 3.14 -1.05 13.18
CA TRP A 67 4.21 -0.08 13.42
C TRP A 67 3.87 0.87 14.55
N LYS A 68 2.66 1.45 14.50
CA LYS A 68 2.13 2.31 15.55
C LYS A 68 0.60 2.28 15.52
N THR A 69 -0.02 2.43 16.69
CA THR A 69 -1.47 2.53 16.83
C THR A 69 -1.86 3.79 17.57
N LYS A 70 -3.03 4.33 17.26
CA LYS A 70 -3.62 5.47 17.97
C LYS A 70 -4.93 5.02 18.61
N GLU A 71 -4.96 4.97 19.93
CA GLU A 71 -6.13 4.53 20.71
C GLU A 71 -6.62 3.12 20.28
N GLY A 72 -5.69 2.20 20.02
CA GLY A 72 -5.99 0.83 19.59
C GLY A 72 -6.46 0.71 18.12
N LYS A 73 -6.45 1.80 17.35
CA LYS A 73 -6.73 1.80 15.92
C LYS A 73 -5.44 1.84 15.10
N PHE A 74 -5.48 1.26 13.92
CA PHE A 74 -4.41 1.42 12.94
C PHE A 74 -4.27 2.89 12.56
N LEU A 75 -3.03 3.31 12.28
CA LEU A 75 -2.80 4.58 11.63
C LEU A 75 -3.29 4.50 10.17
N THR A 76 -3.84 5.61 9.71
CA THR A 76 -4.15 5.79 8.30
C THR A 76 -2.90 6.11 7.48
N TYR A 77 -2.92 5.86 6.16
CA TYR A 77 -1.88 6.32 5.23
C TYR A 77 -1.65 7.84 5.37
N LYS A 78 -2.73 8.59 5.59
CA LYS A 78 -2.68 10.04 5.79
C LYS A 78 -1.95 10.44 7.06
N GLU A 79 -2.19 9.76 8.17
CA GLU A 79 -1.45 10.00 9.43
C GLU A 79 0.03 9.61 9.29
N LEU A 80 0.33 8.55 8.54
CA LEU A 80 1.72 8.15 8.25
C LEU A 80 2.49 9.21 7.46
N CYS A 81 1.81 10.00 6.62
CA CYS A 81 2.45 11.11 5.88
C CYS A 81 3.16 12.11 6.80
N ASP A 82 2.67 12.30 8.03
CA ASP A 82 3.20 13.31 8.96
C ASP A 82 4.37 12.81 9.80
N GLU A 83 4.43 11.50 10.07
CA GLU A 83 5.35 10.89 11.02
C GLU A 83 6.44 10.05 10.35
N LEU A 84 6.06 9.15 9.44
CA LEU A 84 6.97 8.14 8.89
C LEU A 84 8.16 8.77 8.13
N PRO A 85 7.99 9.77 7.25
CA PRO A 85 9.12 10.36 6.54
C PRO A 85 10.15 11.00 7.48
N LYS A 86 9.69 11.67 8.55
CA LYS A 86 10.59 12.32 9.52
C LYS A 86 11.42 11.28 10.26
N TYR A 87 10.76 10.23 10.74
CA TYR A 87 11.41 9.11 11.43
C TYR A 87 12.48 8.45 10.55
N LEU A 88 12.14 8.15 9.29
CA LEU A 88 13.06 7.47 8.38
C LEU A 88 14.28 8.32 8.04
N VAL A 89 14.09 9.62 7.82
CA VAL A 89 15.17 10.58 7.56
C VAL A 89 16.07 10.75 8.79
N GLU A 90 15.49 10.92 9.98
CA GLU A 90 16.24 11.07 11.23
C GLU A 90 17.10 9.83 11.52
N MET A 91 16.57 8.64 11.24
CA MET A 91 17.27 7.37 11.44
C MET A 91 18.25 7.01 10.30
N GLY A 92 18.28 7.78 9.20
CA GLY A 92 19.23 7.57 8.10
C GLY A 92 18.93 6.38 7.19
N TYR A 93 17.65 5.98 7.06
CA TYR A 93 17.24 4.98 6.09
C TYR A 93 17.20 5.57 4.68
N THR A 94 17.45 4.73 3.67
CA THR A 94 17.33 5.14 2.25
C THR A 94 16.05 4.63 1.61
N HIS A 95 15.46 3.57 2.17
CA HIS A 95 14.22 2.97 1.69
C HIS A 95 13.34 2.54 2.87
N VAL A 96 12.03 2.51 2.62
CA VAL A 96 11.07 1.75 3.42
C VAL A 96 10.55 0.59 2.58
N GLU A 97 10.47 -0.59 3.19
CA GLU A 97 9.83 -1.77 2.62
C GLU A 97 8.53 -2.03 3.35
N PHE A 98 7.43 -1.95 2.61
CA PHE A 98 6.12 -2.27 3.15
C PHE A 98 5.83 -3.75 2.93
N MET A 99 5.51 -4.45 4.01
CA MET A 99 4.81 -5.74 3.93
C MET A 99 3.52 -5.60 3.10
N PRO A 100 2.95 -6.69 2.55
CA PRO A 100 1.94 -6.58 1.50
C PRO A 100 0.76 -5.66 1.86
N LEU A 101 0.53 -4.67 0.99
CA LEU A 101 -0.58 -3.71 1.10
C LEU A 101 -1.75 -4.04 0.16
N ILE A 102 -1.71 -5.20 -0.50
CA ILE A 102 -2.85 -5.73 -1.26
C ILE A 102 -4.02 -6.04 -0.31
N GLU A 103 -5.25 -6.01 -0.80
CA GLU A 103 -6.40 -6.40 0.01
C GLU A 103 -6.33 -7.89 0.36
N HIS A 104 -6.49 -8.18 1.65
CA HIS A 104 -6.35 -9.51 2.25
C HIS A 104 -7.39 -9.65 3.36
N PRO A 105 -7.93 -10.85 3.65
CA PRO A 105 -9.06 -11.00 4.57
C PRO A 105 -8.65 -11.08 6.05
N LEU A 106 -7.41 -11.47 6.35
CA LEU A 106 -6.95 -11.83 7.70
C LEU A 106 -5.71 -11.02 8.11
N ASP A 107 -5.79 -10.24 9.19
CA ASP A 107 -4.64 -9.44 9.67
C ASP A 107 -3.43 -10.28 10.08
N ALA A 108 -3.67 -11.44 10.68
CA ALA A 108 -2.60 -12.35 11.12
C ALA A 108 -1.81 -12.96 9.95
N SER A 109 -2.29 -12.81 8.70
CA SER A 109 -1.50 -13.17 7.51
C SER A 109 -0.40 -12.16 7.17
N TRP A 110 -0.40 -10.99 7.83
CA TRP A 110 0.48 -9.85 7.53
C TRP A 110 0.41 -9.38 6.07
N GLY A 111 -0.67 -9.72 5.37
CA GLY A 111 -0.87 -9.40 3.96
C GLY A 111 -0.47 -10.49 2.98
N TYR A 112 0.24 -11.54 3.40
CA TYR A 112 0.72 -12.59 2.49
C TYR A 112 -0.40 -13.50 1.94
N GLN A 113 -1.61 -13.43 2.50
CA GLN A 113 -2.79 -14.14 1.98
C GLN A 113 -3.70 -13.18 1.21
N GLY A 114 -3.19 -12.64 0.12
CA GLY A 114 -3.87 -11.68 -0.74
C GLY A 114 -5.09 -12.24 -1.48
N THR A 115 -6.17 -11.45 -1.54
CA THR A 115 -7.37 -11.76 -2.33
C THR A 115 -7.75 -10.66 -3.32
N GLY A 116 -7.31 -9.42 -3.10
CA GLY A 116 -7.56 -8.28 -4.00
C GLY A 116 -6.26 -7.65 -4.47
N TYR A 117 -5.59 -8.28 -5.44
CA TYR A 117 -4.25 -7.90 -5.92
C TYR A 117 -4.15 -6.50 -6.55
N TYR A 118 -5.26 -5.97 -7.06
CA TYR A 118 -5.33 -4.63 -7.66
C TYR A 118 -5.91 -3.56 -6.71
N SER A 119 -6.24 -3.94 -5.48
CA SER A 119 -6.79 -3.06 -4.46
C SER A 119 -5.77 -2.89 -3.34
N ALA A 120 -5.33 -1.66 -3.10
CA ALA A 120 -4.66 -1.35 -1.83
C ALA A 120 -5.65 -1.57 -0.68
N THR A 121 -5.19 -2.12 0.44
CA THR A 121 -6.10 -2.45 1.54
C THR A 121 -6.71 -1.21 2.16
N ASN A 122 -8.02 -1.26 2.41
CA ASN A 122 -8.78 -0.15 3.00
C ASN A 122 -8.62 -0.03 4.51
N ARG A 123 -7.88 -0.95 5.17
CA ARG A 123 -7.58 -0.89 6.61
C ARG A 123 -6.98 0.43 7.05
N TYR A 124 -6.15 1.03 6.19
CA TYR A 124 -5.38 2.22 6.50
C TYR A 124 -5.92 3.46 5.75
N GLY A 125 -7.11 3.38 5.15
CA GLY A 125 -7.71 4.48 4.40
C GLY A 125 -7.70 4.26 2.88
N LYS A 126 -7.87 5.33 2.12
CA LYS A 126 -8.15 5.26 0.68
C LYS A 126 -6.86 5.07 -0.13
N PRO A 127 -6.92 4.42 -1.31
CA PRO A 127 -5.77 4.31 -2.21
C PRO A 127 -5.08 5.65 -2.58
N GLU A 128 -5.81 6.77 -2.59
CA GLU A 128 -5.23 8.10 -2.84
C GLU A 128 -4.31 8.55 -1.72
N GLU A 129 -4.59 8.15 -0.48
CA GLU A 129 -3.78 8.48 0.69
C GLU A 129 -2.48 7.66 0.67
N LEU A 130 -2.51 6.42 0.16
CA LEU A 130 -1.29 5.66 -0.13
C LEU A 130 -0.44 6.33 -1.22
N LYS A 131 -1.07 6.84 -2.29
CA LYS A 131 -0.35 7.63 -3.32
C LYS A 131 0.29 8.88 -2.70
N GLU A 132 -0.41 9.54 -1.78
CA GLU A 132 0.10 10.70 -1.05
C GLU A 132 1.32 10.33 -0.19
N LEU A 133 1.24 9.24 0.57
CA LEU A 133 2.34 8.74 1.39
C LEU A 133 3.58 8.47 0.54
N ILE A 134 3.44 7.74 -0.57
CA ILE A 134 4.54 7.45 -1.51
C ILE A 134 5.13 8.75 -2.07
N ASN A 135 4.30 9.69 -2.49
CA ASN A 135 4.73 10.98 -3.02
C ASN A 135 5.53 11.80 -1.98
N ILE A 136 5.14 11.73 -0.70
CA ILE A 136 5.86 12.41 0.39
C ILE A 136 7.17 11.70 0.72
N LEU A 137 7.20 10.37 0.73
CA LEU A 137 8.44 9.60 0.90
C LEU A 137 9.45 9.94 -0.20
N HIS A 138 9.01 9.98 -1.46
CA HIS A 138 9.85 10.39 -2.59
C HIS A 138 10.38 11.83 -2.47
N LYS A 139 9.56 12.77 -1.94
CA LYS A 139 10.01 14.15 -1.67
C LYS A 139 11.09 14.22 -0.61
N ASN A 140 11.10 13.28 0.34
CA ASN A 140 12.11 13.15 1.40
C ASN A 140 13.24 12.19 1.01
N GLU A 141 13.38 11.88 -0.28
CA GLU A 141 14.42 11.01 -0.82
C GLU A 141 14.43 9.56 -0.29
N ILE A 142 13.27 9.10 0.20
CA ILE A 142 13.06 7.72 0.64
C ILE A 142 12.46 6.91 -0.51
N GLY A 143 13.13 5.83 -0.88
CA GLY A 143 12.57 4.85 -1.81
C GLY A 143 11.53 3.96 -1.14
N VAL A 144 10.54 3.52 -1.93
CA VAL A 144 9.48 2.63 -1.45
C VAL A 144 9.62 1.28 -2.16
N ILE A 145 9.68 0.22 -1.37
CA ILE A 145 9.62 -1.17 -1.80
C ILE A 145 8.31 -1.75 -1.26
N LEU A 146 7.71 -2.64 -2.04
CA LEU A 146 6.47 -3.33 -1.67
C LEU A 146 6.70 -4.82 -1.81
N ASP A 147 6.41 -5.55 -0.75
CA ASP A 147 6.29 -7.00 -0.81
C ASP A 147 5.15 -7.37 -1.75
N TRP A 148 5.50 -8.13 -2.78
CA TRP A 148 4.58 -8.63 -3.76
C TRP A 148 4.51 -10.15 -3.67
N VAL A 149 3.28 -10.67 -3.67
CA VAL A 149 2.93 -12.08 -3.51
C VAL A 149 2.09 -12.57 -4.67
#